data_AF-A0A4S9ZKY5-F1
#
_entry.id   AF-A0A4S9ZKY5-F1
#
_cell.length_a   1.000
_cell.length_b   1.000
_cell.length_c   1.000
_cell.angle_alpha   90.00
_cell.angle_beta   90.00
_cell.angle_gamma   90.00
#
_symmetry.space_group_name_H-M   'P 1'
#
loop_
_entity.id
_entity.type
_entity.pdbx_description
1 polymer ?
#
loop_
_entity_poly.entity_id
_entity_poly.type
_entity_poly.pdbx_seq_one_letter_code
_entity_poly.pdbx_strand_id
1 'polypeptide(L)'
;MTTKRITQESLKFQREPLEGCSANPVNQDDLHHWVATITGPSGSPYAGIVFTINVRYPDDYPHNALRVIFSTPIFHPNVSPQGNVHLAELERSQWSPAFTIQTVL
;
A
#
# COMPACT_ATOMS: atom_id res chain seq x y z
N MET A 1 16.64 -11.14 -2.57
CA MET A 1 16.19 -10.98 -1.17
C MET A 1 14.84 -10.26 -1.11
N THR A 2 14.66 -9.20 -1.91
CA THR A 2 13.40 -8.46 -2.10
C THR A 2 12.20 -9.33 -2.44
N THR A 3 12.26 -10.11 -3.52
CA THR A 3 11.17 -10.99 -3.96
C THR A 3 10.73 -11.97 -2.86
N LYS A 4 11.68 -12.58 -2.14
CA LYS A 4 11.38 -13.47 -1.01
C LYS A 4 10.59 -12.72 0.08
N ARG A 5 10.96 -11.49 0.41
CA ARG A 5 10.24 -10.65 1.38
C ARG A 5 8.82 -10.35 0.90
N ILE A 6 8.64 -9.92 -0.34
CA ILE A 6 7.32 -9.61 -0.93
C ILE A 6 6.42 -10.85 -0.92
N THR A 7 6.94 -12.02 -1.31
CA THR A 7 6.16 -13.27 -1.28
C THR A 7 5.74 -13.64 0.14
N GLN A 8 6.60 -13.49 1.14
CA GLN A 8 6.23 -13.74 2.54
C GLN A 8 5.14 -12.77 3.03
N GLU A 9 5.22 -11.49 2.66
CA GLU A 9 4.18 -10.51 2.99
C GLU A 9 2.85 -10.80 2.30
N SER A 10 2.87 -11.27 1.05
CA SER A 10 1.66 -11.72 0.33
C SER A 10 0.99 -12.89 1.03
N LEU A 11 1.76 -13.91 1.40
CA LEU A 11 1.25 -15.05 2.16
C LEU A 11 0.71 -14.64 3.54
N LYS A 12 1.38 -13.68 4.20
CA LYS A 12 0.90 -13.14 5.47
C LYS A 12 -0.42 -12.39 5.29
N PHE A 13 -0.52 -11.52 4.29
CA PHE A 13 -1.75 -10.78 3.98
C PHE A 13 -2.93 -11.72 3.69
N GLN A 14 -2.69 -12.82 2.95
CA GLN A 14 -3.72 -13.82 2.67
C GLN A 14 -4.18 -14.57 3.93
N ARG A 15 -3.27 -14.82 4.88
CA ARG A 15 -3.58 -15.49 6.15
C ARG A 15 -4.24 -14.55 7.16
N GLU A 16 -3.85 -13.28 7.14
CA GLU A 16 -4.27 -12.24 8.06
C GLU A 16 -4.80 -11.04 7.25
N PRO A 17 -5.99 -11.17 6.62
CA PRO A 17 -6.53 -10.09 5.80
C PRO A 17 -6.92 -8.90 6.68
N LEU A 18 -6.65 -7.70 6.18
CA LEU A 18 -7.11 -6.46 6.81
C LEU A 18 -8.55 -6.17 6.41
N GLU A 19 -9.41 -5.90 7.40
CA GLU A 19 -10.82 -5.59 7.15
C GLU A 19 -10.95 -4.37 6.24
N GLY A 20 -11.80 -4.48 5.22
CA GLY A 20 -12.01 -3.41 4.24
C GLY A 20 -10.86 -3.21 3.26
N CYS A 21 -9.77 -3.98 3.34
CA CYS A 21 -8.61 -3.86 2.47
C CYS A 21 -8.35 -5.12 1.64
N SER A 22 -7.85 -4.94 0.42
CA SER A 22 -7.29 -6.03 -0.39
C SER A 22 -6.00 -5.56 -1.03
N ALA A 23 -5.06 -6.46 -1.30
CA ALA A 23 -3.79 -6.13 -1.94
C ALA A 23 -3.25 -7.34 -2.69
N ASN A 24 -3.00 -7.19 -4.00
CA ASN A 24 -2.51 -8.26 -4.85
C ASN A 24 -1.54 -7.73 -5.91
N PRO A 25 -0.57 -8.53 -6.37
CA PRO A 25 0.26 -8.18 -7.52
C PRO A 25 -0.62 -8.03 -8.77
N VAL A 26 -0.28 -7.07 -9.64
CA VAL A 26 -1.06 -6.79 -10.86
C VAL A 26 -1.03 -7.96 -11.83
N ASN A 27 0.09 -8.66 -11.89
CA ASN A 27 0.25 -9.91 -12.62
C ASN A 27 1.31 -10.78 -11.91
N GLN A 28 1.43 -12.04 -12.33
CA GLN A 28 2.35 -12.98 -11.69
C GLN A 28 3.83 -12.75 -12.04
N ASP A 29 4.10 -11.96 -13.09
CA ASP A 29 5.45 -11.69 -13.59
C ASP A 29 6.11 -10.48 -12.89
N ASP A 30 5.31 -9.49 -12.46
CA ASP A 30 5.74 -8.28 -11.76
C ASP A 30 5.22 -8.28 -10.31
N LEU A 31 5.98 -8.91 -9.42
CA LEU A 31 5.71 -8.91 -7.98
C LEU A 31 6.00 -7.56 -7.32
N HIS A 32 6.60 -6.58 -8.02
CA HIS A 32 6.89 -5.26 -7.50
C HIS A 32 5.75 -4.26 -7.74
N HIS A 33 4.76 -4.62 -8.56
CA HIS A 33 3.57 -3.83 -8.80
C HIS A 33 2.33 -4.49 -8.23
N TRP A 34 1.71 -3.81 -7.28
CA TRP A 34 0.49 -4.26 -6.65
C TRP A 34 -0.64 -3.27 -6.86
N VAL A 35 -1.85 -3.79 -6.91
CA VAL A 35 -3.08 -3.02 -6.76
C VAL A 35 -3.71 -3.43 -5.44
N ALA A 36 -4.08 -2.43 -4.66
CA ALA A 36 -4.81 -2.59 -3.43
C ALA A 36 -6.12 -1.81 -3.49
N THR A 37 -7.08 -2.24 -2.68
CA THR A 37 -8.34 -1.53 -2.46
C THR A 37 -8.48 -1.22 -0.98
N ILE A 38 -8.98 -0.04 -0.65
CA ILE A 38 -9.29 0.37 0.72
C ILE A 38 -10.74 0.83 0.75
N THR A 39 -11.53 0.27 1.65
CA THR A 39 -12.90 0.73 1.92
C THR A 39 -12.84 1.87 2.91
N GLY A 40 -13.46 3.00 2.57
CA GLY A 40 -13.49 4.18 3.42
C GLY A 40 -14.08 3.86 4.79
N PRO A 41 -13.40 4.22 5.90
CA PRO A 41 -13.82 3.86 7.24
C PRO A 41 -15.21 4.41 7.59
N SER A 42 -15.99 3.62 8.34
CA SER A 42 -17.27 4.04 8.91
C SER A 42 -17.09 5.27 9.80
N GLY A 43 -17.99 6.25 9.68
CA GLY A 43 -17.91 7.50 10.43
C GLY A 43 -16.93 8.54 9.87
N SER A 44 -16.23 8.23 8.76
CA SER A 44 -15.46 9.21 8.01
C SER A 44 -16.29 9.79 6.84
N PRO A 45 -15.89 10.95 6.26
CA PRO A 45 -16.49 11.47 5.02
C PRO A 45 -16.34 10.52 3.82
N TYR A 46 -15.49 9.50 3.93
CA TYR A 46 -15.22 8.53 2.88
C TYR A 46 -16.00 7.22 3.05
N ALA A 47 -16.84 7.11 4.08
CA ALA A 47 -17.57 5.89 4.41
C ALA A 47 -18.32 5.32 3.20
N GLY A 48 -18.12 4.03 2.93
CA GLY A 48 -18.77 3.30 1.83
C GLY A 48 -18.12 3.48 0.45
N ILE A 49 -17.11 4.33 0.31
CA ILE A 49 -16.33 4.46 -0.93
C ILE A 49 -15.24 3.39 -0.96
N VAL A 50 -15.02 2.75 -2.12
CA VAL A 50 -13.88 1.86 -2.34
C VAL A 50 -12.82 2.60 -3.16
N PHE A 51 -11.66 2.83 -2.57
CA PHE A 51 -10.51 3.44 -3.23
C PHE A 51 -9.60 2.38 -3.79
N THR A 52 -9.25 2.49 -5.06
CA THR A 52 -8.18 1.71 -5.68
C THR A 52 -6.88 2.47 -5.57
N ILE A 53 -5.82 1.80 -5.12
CA ILE A 53 -4.49 2.35 -4.98
C ILE A 53 -3.47 1.45 -5.69
N ASN A 54 -2.47 2.08 -6.29
CA ASN A 54 -1.30 1.42 -6.85
C ASN A 54 -0.16 1.46 -5.83
N VAL A 55 0.46 0.30 -5.62
CA VAL A 55 1.61 0.12 -4.74
C VAL A 55 2.79 -0.34 -5.58
N ARG A 56 3.93 0.34 -5.43
CA ARG A 56 5.18 0.00 -6.12
C ARG A 56 6.29 -0.26 -5.11
N TYR A 57 6.80 -1.48 -5.10
CA TYR A 57 7.95 -1.86 -4.28
C TYR A 57 9.26 -1.42 -4.98
N PRO A 58 10.18 -0.74 -4.29
CA PRO A 58 11.49 -0.43 -4.86
C PRO A 58 12.35 -1.70 -4.98
N ASP A 59 13.37 -1.65 -5.82
CA ASP A 59 14.26 -2.79 -6.07
C ASP A 59 15.00 -3.24 -4.80
N ASP A 60 15.32 -2.30 -3.91
CA ASP A 60 16.04 -2.52 -2.66
C ASP A 60 15.14 -2.68 -1.42
N TYR A 61 13.83 -2.90 -1.64
CA TYR A 61 12.88 -3.21 -0.57
C TYR A 61 13.37 -4.41 0.28
N PRO A 62 13.30 -4.35 1.63
CA PRO A 62 12.60 -3.35 2.45
C PRO A 62 13.46 -2.18 2.97
N HIS A 63 14.62 -1.88 2.37
CA HIS A 63 15.48 -0.79 2.85
C HIS A 63 14.89 0.59 2.54
N ASN A 64 14.22 0.72 1.38
CA ASN A 64 13.41 1.88 1.06
C ASN A 64 11.92 1.54 1.13
N ALA A 65 11.12 2.56 1.42
CA ALA A 65 9.67 2.48 1.47
C ALA A 65 9.07 2.16 0.10
N LEU A 66 7.93 1.47 0.12
CA LEU A 66 7.06 1.32 -1.04
C LEU A 66 6.42 2.67 -1.40
N ARG A 67 6.13 2.88 -2.68
CA ARG A 67 5.40 4.06 -3.15
C ARG A 67 3.92 3.73 -3.28
N VAL A 68 3.06 4.57 -2.70
CA VAL A 68 1.59 4.45 -2.76
C VAL A 68 1.01 5.61 -3.55
N ILE A 69 0.11 5.28 -4.48
CA ILE A 69 -0.58 6.25 -5.33
C ILE A 69 -2.06 5.89 -5.38
N PHE A 70 -2.94 6.80 -5.00
CA PHE A 70 -4.38 6.67 -5.21
C PHE A 70 -4.71 6.75 -6.70
N SER A 71 -5.31 5.69 -7.23
CA SER A 71 -5.87 5.68 -8.59
C SER A 71 -7.26 6.28 -8.60
N THR A 72 -8.04 6.01 -7.55
CA THR A 72 -9.33 6.67 -7.33
C THR A 72 -9.08 8.10 -6.83
N PRO A 73 -9.61 9.14 -7.50
CA PRO A 73 -9.48 10.51 -7.04
C PRO A 73 -10.01 10.68 -5.62
N ILE A 74 -9.22 11.32 -4.76
CA ILE A 74 -9.57 11.59 -3.36
C ILE A 74 -9.10 12.99 -2.98
N PHE A 75 -9.91 13.69 -2.21
CA PHE A 75 -9.51 14.93 -1.56
C PHE A 75 -9.11 14.61 -0.12
N HIS A 76 -7.81 14.60 0.17
CA HIS A 76 -7.26 14.30 1.49
C HIS A 76 -5.95 15.09 1.71
N PRO A 77 -5.66 15.63 2.91
CA PRO A 77 -4.47 16.47 3.15
C PRO A 77 -3.15 15.80 2.79
N ASN A 78 -3.06 14.48 3.02
CA ASN A 78 -1.85 13.70 2.75
C ASN A 78 -1.81 13.11 1.34
N VAL A 79 -2.76 13.45 0.45
CA VAL A 79 -2.81 12.95 -0.92
C VAL A 79 -2.74 14.12 -1.88
N SER A 80 -1.70 14.13 -2.71
CA SER A 80 -1.57 15.12 -3.79
C SER A 80 -2.69 14.97 -4.82
N PRO A 81 -2.99 16.01 -5.64
CA PRO A 81 -3.97 15.90 -6.73
C PRO A 81 -3.68 14.78 -7.75
N GLN A 82 -2.42 14.36 -7.86
CA GLN A 82 -1.98 13.23 -8.70
C GLN A 82 -2.07 11.86 -8.00
N GLY A 83 -2.63 11.82 -6.78
CA GLY A 83 -2.82 10.60 -5.99
C GLY A 83 -1.62 10.18 -5.14
N ASN A 84 -0.46 10.82 -5.23
CA ASN A 84 0.70 10.46 -4.41
C ASN A 84 0.42 10.68 -2.91
N VAL A 85 0.69 9.66 -2.11
CA VAL A 85 0.53 9.65 -0.67
C VAL A 85 1.79 10.17 0.02
N HIS A 86 1.62 11.05 1.00
CA HIS A 86 2.70 11.59 1.84
C HIS A 86 2.37 11.28 3.30
N LEU A 87 2.93 10.19 3.81
CA LEU A 87 2.86 9.78 5.21
C LEU A 87 4.27 9.78 5.77
N ALA A 88 4.41 10.17 7.04
CA ALA A 88 5.71 10.23 7.71
C ALA A 88 6.40 8.86 7.67
N GLU A 89 5.66 7.77 7.84
CA GLU A 89 6.15 6.39 7.81
C GLU A 89 6.79 6.02 6.48
N LEU A 90 6.38 6.64 5.37
CA LEU A 90 6.94 6.42 4.03
C LEU A 90 8.16 7.31 3.75
N GLU A 91 8.49 8.25 4.63
CA GLU A 91 9.69 9.07 4.52
C GLU A 91 10.94 8.28 4.91
N ARG A 92 12.04 8.52 4.21
CA ARG A 92 13.30 7.78 4.39
C ARG A 92 13.84 7.82 5.83
N SER A 93 13.61 8.91 6.55
CA SER A 93 14.07 9.07 7.94
C SER A 93 13.28 8.24 8.95
N GLN A 94 12.03 7.90 8.64
CA GLN A 94 11.11 7.21 9.55
C GLN A 94 10.80 5.78 9.10
N TRP A 95 11.04 5.46 7.83
CA TRP A 95 10.82 4.13 7.30
C TRP A 95 11.70 3.11 8.02
N SER A 96 11.07 2.03 8.46
CA SER A 96 11.73 0.88 9.05
C SER A 96 11.54 -0.35 8.15
N PRO A 97 12.57 -1.17 7.91
CA PRO A 97 12.44 -2.47 7.23
C PRO A 97 11.46 -3.45 7.92
N ALA A 98 11.02 -3.14 9.15
CA ALA A 98 9.98 -3.88 9.84
C ALA A 98 8.56 -3.55 9.31
N PHE A 99 8.36 -2.39 8.67
CA PHE A 99 7.09 -2.01 8.08
C PHE A 99 6.81 -2.83 6.81
N THR A 100 5.53 -3.17 6.64
CA THR A 100 5.03 -3.99 5.53
C THR A 100 3.91 -3.24 4.81
N ILE A 101 3.43 -3.79 3.70
CA ILE A 101 2.21 -3.26 3.06
C ILE A 101 1.02 -3.21 4.02
N GLN A 102 0.88 -4.19 4.94
CA GLN A 102 -0.18 -4.18 5.95
C GLN A 102 -0.06 -3.05 6.97
N THR A 103 1.15 -2.53 7.22
CA THR A 103 1.34 -1.39 8.13
C THR A 103 0.96 -0.07 7.45
N VAL A 104 1.06 -0.02 6.12
CA VAL A 104 0.80 1.18 5.31
C VAL A 104 -0.69 1.29 4.92
N LEU A 105 -1.37 0.16 4.73
CA LEU A 105 -2.81 0.08 4.46
C LEU A 105 -3.62 0.24 5.75
#